data_AF-A0A5N6YSC6-F1
#
_entry.id   AF-A0A5N6YSC6-F1
#
_cell.length_a   1.000
_cell.length_b   1.000
_cell.length_c   1.000
_cell.angle_alpha   90.00
_cell.angle_beta   90.00
_cell.angle_gamma   90.00
#
_symmetry.space_group_name_H-M   'P 1'
#
loop_
_entity.id
_entity.type
_entity.pdbx_description
1 polymer ?
#
loop_
_entity_poly.entity_id
_entity_poly.type
_entity_poly.pdbx_seq_one_letter_code
_entity_poly.pdbx_strand_id
1 'polypeptide(L)'
;MSVVEPPERRKLRKALRALYNRIQNLEVYGFDLHQGKAYDINILPMELEEQSDSRPYFFTPCSASLLLDPVESTKEEGREFHDFDSFLPNHRDPMNCARWLVHHFDGYISNCITYSDGKGVWELAELLSRISIGDPPFRNMHQFTYPEWVITSATQLTEGPQPHIKAFIFNNMNGTDENVLRGEVMVALNLMIQQLRFVRFIEQLTAPILLFSFMGPQHARLVEAYFDGTSLVMRLTRLFDLRKMDPAVTRMFGQWFFGLAIGDTTKLWNAESQPFLPA
;
A
#
# COMPACT_ATOMS: atom_id res chain seq x y z
N MET A 1 -13.31 31.36 -6.59
CA MET A 1 -13.67 30.87 -7.94
C MET A 1 -14.16 29.45 -7.81
N SER A 2 -15.31 29.09 -8.41
CA SER A 2 -15.79 27.70 -8.41
C SER A 2 -14.89 26.88 -9.34
N VAL A 3 -14.13 25.95 -8.77
CA VAL A 3 -13.26 25.06 -9.57
C VAL A 3 -14.15 24.03 -10.27
N VAL A 4 -14.18 24.07 -11.61
CA VAL A 4 -14.97 23.15 -12.43
C VAL A 4 -14.18 21.86 -12.65
N GLU A 5 -14.74 20.73 -12.22
CA GLU A 5 -14.15 19.41 -12.44
C GLU A 5 -14.12 19.06 -13.95
N PRO A 6 -12.96 18.63 -14.50
CA PRO A 6 -12.85 18.15 -15.87
C PRO A 6 -13.82 16.99 -16.18
N PRO A 7 -14.47 16.95 -17.35
CA PRO A 7 -15.40 15.87 -17.71
C PRO A 7 -14.79 14.47 -17.63
N GLU A 8 -13.53 14.33 -17.99
CA GLU A 8 -12.78 13.06 -17.96
C GLU A 8 -12.62 12.53 -16.54
N ARG A 9 -12.20 13.40 -15.60
CA ARG A 9 -12.12 13.05 -14.18
C ARG A 9 -13.45 12.62 -13.60
N ARG A 10 -14.56 13.27 -14.00
CA ARG A 10 -15.90 12.86 -13.56
C ARG A 10 -16.26 11.45 -14.06
N LYS A 11 -15.96 11.14 -15.33
CA LYS A 11 -16.16 9.79 -15.90
C LYS A 11 -15.32 8.76 -15.15
N LEU A 12 -14.07 9.06 -14.89
CA LEU A 12 -13.14 8.21 -14.14
C LEU A 12 -13.67 7.86 -12.74
N ARG A 13 -14.06 8.87 -11.96
CA ARG A 13 -14.62 8.67 -10.61
C ARG A 13 -15.90 7.84 -10.64
N LYS A 14 -16.70 7.95 -11.70
CA LYS A 14 -17.88 7.11 -11.90
C LYS A 14 -17.48 5.65 -12.20
N ALA A 15 -16.47 5.44 -13.04
CA ALA A 15 -15.94 4.11 -13.36
C ALA A 15 -15.38 3.41 -12.10
N LEU A 16 -14.53 4.09 -11.34
CA LEU A 16 -13.98 3.57 -10.07
C LEU A 16 -15.08 3.14 -9.09
N ARG A 17 -16.13 3.97 -8.92
CA ARG A 17 -17.28 3.62 -8.06
C ARG A 17 -18.07 2.43 -8.59
N ALA A 18 -18.25 2.33 -9.90
CA ALA A 18 -18.93 1.19 -10.49
C ALA A 18 -18.14 -0.11 -10.28
N LEU A 19 -16.82 -0.06 -10.44
CA LEU A 19 -15.92 -1.18 -10.18
C LEU A 19 -15.95 -1.60 -8.70
N TYR A 20 -15.83 -0.63 -7.79
CA TYR A 20 -15.95 -0.86 -6.34
C TYR A 20 -17.28 -1.56 -5.98
N ASN A 21 -18.41 -1.04 -6.46
CA ASN A 21 -19.73 -1.61 -6.18
C ASN A 21 -19.90 -3.03 -6.75
N ARG A 22 -19.26 -3.32 -7.89
CA ARG A 22 -19.26 -4.66 -8.49
C ARG A 22 -18.51 -5.65 -7.60
N ILE A 23 -17.32 -5.27 -7.13
CA ILE A 23 -16.43 -6.15 -6.35
C ILE A 23 -16.92 -6.34 -4.92
N GLN A 24 -17.50 -5.31 -4.30
CA GLN A 24 -17.95 -5.33 -2.90
C GLN A 24 -18.89 -6.50 -2.59
N ASN A 25 -19.74 -6.88 -3.55
CA ASN A 25 -20.80 -7.87 -3.35
C ASN A 25 -20.40 -9.27 -3.85
N LEU A 26 -19.15 -9.48 -4.28
CA LEU A 26 -18.69 -10.79 -4.75
C LEU A 26 -18.46 -11.74 -3.58
N GLU A 27 -18.88 -12.99 -3.71
CA GLU A 27 -18.50 -14.09 -2.80
C GLU A 27 -17.15 -14.72 -3.17
N VAL A 28 -16.26 -13.90 -3.74
CA VAL A 28 -14.89 -14.27 -4.11
C VAL A 28 -13.92 -13.51 -3.23
N TYR A 29 -12.99 -14.21 -2.58
CA TYR A 29 -12.13 -13.64 -1.53
C TYR A 29 -10.70 -13.36 -2.00
N GLY A 30 -10.29 -13.94 -3.12
CA GLY A 30 -9.05 -13.62 -3.82
C GLY A 30 -9.25 -13.76 -5.32
N PHE A 31 -8.41 -13.09 -6.09
CA PHE A 31 -8.45 -13.11 -7.55
C PHE A 31 -7.11 -13.60 -8.07
N ASP A 32 -7.11 -14.70 -8.82
CA ASP A 32 -6.01 -15.08 -9.69
C ASP A 32 -6.00 -14.21 -10.97
N LEU A 33 -5.01 -14.40 -11.84
CA LEU A 33 -4.90 -13.67 -13.12
C LEU A 33 -6.16 -13.76 -14.01
N HIS A 34 -6.82 -14.91 -14.04
CA HIS A 34 -7.99 -15.15 -14.88
C HIS A 34 -9.24 -14.50 -14.26
N GLN A 35 -9.47 -14.72 -12.96
CA GLN A 35 -10.54 -14.11 -12.20
C GLN A 35 -10.41 -12.59 -12.19
N GLY A 36 -9.20 -12.07 -11.97
CA GLY A 36 -8.91 -10.64 -11.99
C GLY A 36 -9.37 -10.03 -13.31
N LYS A 37 -8.96 -10.62 -14.45
CA LYS A 37 -9.37 -10.16 -15.77
C LYS A 37 -10.89 -10.18 -15.98
N ALA A 38 -11.59 -11.17 -15.43
CA ALA A 38 -13.05 -11.24 -15.50
C ALA A 38 -13.76 -10.10 -14.74
N TYR A 39 -13.08 -9.46 -13.78
CA TYR A 39 -13.60 -8.37 -12.97
C TYR A 39 -12.92 -7.01 -13.25
N ASP A 40 -12.23 -6.86 -14.39
CA ASP A 40 -11.47 -5.65 -14.75
C ASP A 40 -10.36 -5.31 -13.73
N ILE A 41 -9.70 -6.34 -13.20
CA ILE A 41 -8.53 -6.25 -12.31
C ILE A 41 -7.32 -6.85 -13.03
N ASN A 42 -6.35 -6.02 -13.39
CA ASN A 42 -5.11 -6.45 -14.03
C ASN A 42 -4.05 -6.71 -12.96
N ILE A 43 -3.74 -7.98 -12.75
CA ILE A 43 -2.75 -8.43 -11.76
C ILE A 43 -1.42 -8.60 -12.49
N LEU A 44 -0.38 -7.91 -12.03
CA LEU A 44 0.94 -7.92 -12.66
C LEU A 44 2.04 -8.14 -11.61
N PRO A 45 3.16 -8.78 -11.96
CA PRO A 45 4.31 -8.85 -11.07
C PRO A 45 4.97 -7.46 -10.93
N MET A 46 5.63 -7.27 -9.79
CA MET A 46 6.40 -6.08 -9.45
C MET A 46 7.68 -6.51 -8.74
N GLU A 47 8.81 -6.15 -9.32
CA GLU A 47 10.11 -6.40 -8.72
C GLU A 47 10.66 -5.08 -8.16
N LEU A 48 11.35 -5.12 -7.02
CA LEU A 48 11.80 -3.91 -6.33
C LEU A 48 13.25 -3.55 -6.65
N GLU A 49 13.95 -4.39 -7.42
CA GLU A 49 15.30 -4.14 -7.90
C GLU A 49 15.32 -3.00 -8.91
N GLU A 50 16.28 -2.08 -8.76
CA GLU A 50 16.38 -0.86 -9.59
C GLU A 50 16.52 -1.13 -11.09
N GLN A 51 17.08 -2.28 -11.47
CA GLN A 51 17.35 -2.67 -12.85
C GLN A 51 16.19 -3.43 -13.50
N SER A 52 15.11 -3.70 -12.77
CA SER A 52 13.98 -4.43 -13.32
C SER A 52 13.06 -3.53 -14.15
N ASP A 53 12.64 -4.01 -15.31
CA ASP A 53 11.58 -3.39 -16.12
C ASP A 53 10.22 -3.37 -15.41
N SER A 54 10.04 -4.22 -14.38
CA SER A 54 8.82 -4.33 -13.58
C SER A 54 8.87 -3.54 -12.27
N ARG A 55 9.77 -2.55 -12.14
CA ARG A 55 9.83 -1.65 -10.98
C ARG A 55 8.56 -0.81 -10.78
N PRO A 56 8.29 -0.31 -9.56
CA PRO A 56 7.19 0.61 -9.30
C PRO A 56 7.25 1.87 -10.18
N TYR A 57 6.09 2.36 -10.61
CA TYR A 57 5.97 3.52 -11.51
C TYR A 57 5.73 4.83 -10.79
N PHE A 58 5.13 4.76 -9.59
CA PHE A 58 4.62 5.91 -8.87
C PHE A 58 5.30 6.13 -7.52
N PHE A 59 6.20 5.23 -7.13
CA PHE A 59 6.92 5.28 -5.87
C PHE A 59 8.40 4.95 -6.10
N THR A 60 9.28 5.57 -5.32
CA THR A 60 10.71 5.24 -5.25
C THR A 60 11.08 4.89 -3.82
N PRO A 61 12.05 4.01 -3.55
CA PRO A 61 12.58 3.84 -2.20
C PRO A 61 13.38 5.08 -1.77
N CYS A 62 13.49 5.33 -0.46
CA CYS A 62 14.52 6.21 0.08
C CYS A 62 15.85 5.45 0.27
N SER A 63 16.93 6.18 0.58
CA SER A 63 18.21 5.55 0.87
C SER A 63 18.15 4.71 2.14
N ALA A 64 18.63 3.45 2.06
CA ALA A 64 18.76 2.55 3.20
C ALA A 64 19.62 3.14 4.32
N SER A 65 20.60 3.99 3.98
CA SER A 65 21.51 4.63 4.94
C SER A 65 20.82 5.62 5.88
N LEU A 66 19.60 6.04 5.56
CA LEU A 66 18.81 6.93 6.41
C LEU A 66 18.13 6.15 7.54
N LEU A 67 17.86 4.87 7.33
CA LEU A 67 17.04 4.08 8.24
C LEU A 67 17.88 3.44 9.34
N LEU A 68 17.23 3.19 10.48
CA LEU A 68 17.82 2.39 11.53
C LEU A 68 18.05 0.95 11.08
N ASP A 69 19.06 0.33 11.68
CA ASP A 69 19.21 -1.11 11.56
C ASP A 69 18.01 -1.82 12.22
N PRO A 70 17.29 -2.70 11.50
CA PRO A 70 16.11 -3.35 12.06
C PRO A 70 16.40 -4.23 13.27
N VAL A 71 17.57 -4.88 13.33
CA VAL A 71 17.94 -5.72 14.48
C VAL A 71 18.18 -4.84 15.69
N GLU A 72 18.99 -3.79 15.55
CA GLU A 72 19.23 -2.83 16.63
C GLU A 72 17.93 -2.19 17.13
N SER A 73 17.00 -1.87 16.23
CA SER A 73 15.70 -1.26 16.57
C SER A 73 14.78 -2.13 17.43
N THR A 74 15.07 -3.43 17.53
CA THR A 74 14.29 -4.43 18.28
C THR A 74 14.92 -4.86 19.59
N LYS A 75 16.09 -4.29 19.97
CA LYS A 75 16.84 -4.72 21.16
C LYS A 75 16.27 -4.22 22.49
N GLU A 76 15.42 -3.20 22.47
CA GLU A 76 14.77 -2.71 23.68
C GLU A 76 13.64 -3.65 24.10
N GLU A 77 13.49 -3.85 25.42
CA GLU A 77 12.49 -4.74 26.00
C GLU A 77 11.07 -4.37 25.53
N GLY A 78 10.33 -5.37 25.04
CA GLY A 78 8.98 -5.21 24.49
C GLY A 78 8.93 -4.80 23.02
N ARG A 79 10.07 -4.70 22.33
CA ARG A 79 10.18 -4.43 20.87
C ARG A 79 10.71 -5.63 20.09
N GLU A 80 10.81 -6.79 20.73
CA GLU A 80 11.37 -7.98 20.12
C GLU A 80 10.52 -8.46 18.95
N PHE A 81 11.18 -9.01 17.93
CA PHE A 81 10.45 -9.71 16.89
C PHE A 81 10.00 -11.08 17.38
N HIS A 82 8.71 -11.41 17.21
CA HIS A 82 8.16 -12.71 17.55
C HIS A 82 8.11 -13.58 16.30
N ASP A 83 9.01 -14.55 16.24
CA ASP A 83 8.93 -15.62 15.26
C ASP A 83 7.59 -16.37 15.38
N PHE A 84 7.11 -16.92 14.27
CA PHE A 84 5.84 -17.63 14.17
C PHE A 84 5.71 -18.75 15.20
N ASP A 85 6.82 -19.46 15.42
CA ASP A 85 6.87 -20.59 16.34
C ASP A 85 6.87 -20.17 17.82
N SER A 86 7.10 -18.89 18.11
CA SER A 86 7.00 -18.31 19.46
C SER A 86 5.56 -18.02 19.87
N PHE A 87 4.62 -17.90 18.93
CA PHE A 87 3.20 -17.77 19.27
C PHE A 87 2.64 -19.06 19.87
N LEU A 88 1.81 -18.92 20.89
CA LEU A 88 0.95 -20.01 21.36
C LEU A 88 0.08 -20.51 20.19
N PRO A 89 -0.19 -21.82 20.07
CA PRO A 89 -0.93 -22.38 18.92
C PRO A 89 -2.28 -21.70 18.66
N ASN A 90 -2.98 -21.24 19.69
CA ASN A 90 -4.25 -20.52 19.61
C ASN A 90 -4.13 -19.05 19.17
N HIS A 91 -2.92 -18.51 19.04
CA HIS A 91 -2.64 -17.16 18.53
C HIS A 91 -2.04 -17.18 17.11
N ARG A 92 -1.93 -18.36 16.49
CA ARG A 92 -1.39 -18.55 15.13
C ARG A 92 -2.45 -18.44 14.03
N ASP A 93 -3.63 -17.92 14.35
CA ASP A 93 -4.62 -17.64 13.31
C ASP A 93 -4.13 -16.48 12.42
N PRO A 94 -4.55 -16.46 11.14
CA PRO A 94 -4.05 -15.48 10.19
C PRO A 94 -4.22 -14.02 10.63
N MET A 95 -5.30 -13.71 11.35
CA MET A 95 -5.61 -12.36 11.80
C MET A 95 -4.60 -11.89 12.84
N ASN A 96 -4.39 -12.67 13.90
CA ASN A 96 -3.47 -12.29 14.96
C ASN A 96 -2.03 -12.18 14.44
N CYS A 97 -1.62 -13.11 13.57
CA CYS A 97 -0.33 -13.08 12.93
C CYS A 97 -0.11 -11.82 12.06
N ALA A 98 -1.07 -11.51 11.18
CA ALA A 98 -0.98 -10.35 10.30
C ALA A 98 -0.98 -9.03 11.09
N ARG A 99 -1.81 -8.95 12.14
CA ARG A 99 -1.87 -7.80 13.04
C ARG A 99 -0.55 -7.59 13.78
N TRP A 100 0.02 -8.66 14.31
CA TRP A 100 1.31 -8.58 15.01
C TRP A 100 2.40 -8.05 14.07
N LEU A 101 2.44 -8.56 12.83
CA LEU A 101 3.40 -8.12 11.83
C LEU A 101 3.23 -6.63 11.50
N VAL A 102 2.00 -6.15 11.26
CA VAL A 102 1.74 -4.71 11.07
C VAL A 102 2.26 -3.87 12.23
N HIS A 103 2.02 -4.28 13.47
CA HIS A 103 2.48 -3.54 14.64
C HIS A 103 4.00 -3.50 14.74
N HIS A 104 4.69 -4.60 14.40
CA HIS A 104 6.14 -4.61 14.33
C HIS A 104 6.67 -3.59 13.30
N PHE A 105 6.09 -3.56 12.11
CA PHE A 105 6.47 -2.59 11.08
C PHE A 105 6.14 -1.14 11.46
N ASP A 106 4.95 -0.86 12.01
CA ASP A 106 4.59 0.47 12.52
C ASP A 106 5.59 0.92 13.62
N GLY A 107 6.02 -0.01 14.48
CA GLY A 107 7.05 0.22 15.50
C GLY A 107 8.40 0.57 14.88
N TYR A 108 8.85 -0.19 13.87
CA TYR A 108 10.09 0.09 13.14
C TYR A 108 10.07 1.48 12.47
N ILE A 109 8.98 1.84 11.79
CA ILE A 109 8.79 3.17 11.20
C ILE A 109 8.87 4.27 12.27
N SER A 110 8.18 4.09 13.39
CA SER A 110 8.19 5.04 14.50
C SER A 110 9.59 5.21 15.09
N ASN A 111 10.33 4.10 15.21
CA ASN A 111 11.71 4.12 15.68
C ASN A 111 12.62 4.86 14.70
N CYS A 112 12.49 4.62 13.39
CA CYS A 112 13.27 5.36 12.40
C CYS A 112 13.04 6.88 12.52
N ILE A 113 11.80 7.32 12.72
CA ILE A 113 11.49 8.76 12.89
C ILE A 113 12.13 9.32 14.18
N THR A 114 12.12 8.53 15.26
CA THR A 114 12.49 9.01 16.60
C THR A 114 13.99 8.95 16.87
N TYR A 115 14.66 7.90 16.39
CA TYR A 115 16.02 7.54 16.81
C TYR A 115 17.04 7.49 15.67
N SER A 116 16.66 7.74 14.41
CA SER A 116 17.67 7.79 13.33
C SER A 116 18.63 8.96 13.56
N ASP A 117 19.94 8.68 13.50
CA ASP A 117 21.01 9.67 13.75
C ASP A 117 21.03 10.84 12.75
N GLY A 118 20.29 10.73 11.63
CA GLY A 118 20.24 11.72 10.56
C GLY A 118 18.91 12.48 10.49
N LYS A 119 18.98 13.77 10.10
CA LYS A 119 17.78 14.58 9.79
C LYS A 119 16.96 14.04 8.61
N GLY A 120 17.54 13.20 7.75
CA GLY A 120 16.91 12.79 6.49
C GLY A 120 15.61 12.02 6.66
N VAL A 121 15.48 11.10 7.63
CA VAL A 121 14.21 10.39 7.86
C VAL A 121 13.15 11.33 8.39
N TRP A 122 13.52 12.18 9.33
CA TRP A 122 12.63 13.19 9.88
C TRP A 122 12.11 14.14 8.78
N GLU A 123 13.00 14.64 7.93
CA GLU A 123 12.64 15.49 6.78
C GLU A 123 11.69 14.77 5.81
N LEU A 124 11.93 13.49 5.51
CA LEU A 124 11.02 12.69 4.69
C LEU A 124 9.67 12.45 5.38
N ALA A 125 9.66 12.24 6.70
CA ALA A 125 8.45 12.04 7.47
C ALA A 125 7.57 13.30 7.51
N GLU A 126 8.17 14.50 7.60
CA GLU A 126 7.46 15.78 7.56
C GLU A 126 6.75 16.04 6.22
N LEU A 127 7.22 15.42 5.13
CA LEU A 127 6.53 15.46 3.84
C LEU A 127 5.24 14.63 3.83
N LEU A 128 5.06 13.73 4.80
CA LEU A 128 3.94 12.82 4.89
C LEU A 128 2.96 13.28 5.98
N SER A 129 1.68 13.33 5.61
CA SER A 129 0.57 13.59 6.52
C SER A 129 -0.24 12.31 6.74
N ARG A 130 -0.56 12.01 8.00
CA ARG A 130 -1.43 10.87 8.34
C ARG A 130 -2.86 11.18 7.91
N ILE A 131 -3.49 10.25 7.21
CA ILE A 131 -4.90 10.30 6.85
C ILE A 131 -5.72 9.85 8.06
N SER A 132 -6.73 10.65 8.44
CA SER A 132 -7.68 10.22 9.47
C SER A 132 -8.62 9.14 8.92
N ILE A 133 -8.31 7.89 9.26
CA ILE A 133 -9.14 6.74 8.91
C ILE A 133 -10.37 6.73 9.82
N GLY A 134 -11.57 6.73 9.24
CA GLY A 134 -12.83 6.79 9.97
C GLY A 134 -13.55 8.13 9.89
N ASP A 135 -12.84 9.19 9.46
CA ASP A 135 -13.43 10.50 9.21
C ASP A 135 -13.76 10.71 7.72
N PRO A 136 -14.73 11.58 7.36
CA PRO A 136 -14.94 11.95 5.97
C PRO A 136 -13.66 12.53 5.35
N PRO A 137 -13.30 12.15 4.11
CA PRO A 137 -14.03 11.24 3.22
C PRO A 137 -13.73 9.74 3.41
N PHE A 138 -12.72 9.38 4.21
CA PHE A 138 -12.19 8.02 4.40
C PHE A 138 -12.93 7.20 5.47
N ARG A 139 -14.24 6.99 5.25
CA ARG A 139 -15.10 6.14 6.10
C ARG A 139 -15.24 4.72 5.55
N ASN A 140 -15.56 3.76 6.43
CA ASN A 140 -15.89 2.37 6.07
C ASN A 140 -14.78 1.66 5.29
N MET A 141 -13.53 1.83 5.73
CA MET A 141 -12.34 1.24 5.09
C MET A 141 -11.97 -0.15 5.61
N HIS A 142 -12.82 -0.74 6.45
CA HIS A 142 -12.57 -2.00 7.14
C HIS A 142 -13.74 -2.95 6.92
N GLN A 143 -13.46 -4.24 6.94
CA GLN A 143 -14.47 -5.29 7.02
C GLN A 143 -14.15 -6.19 8.21
N PHE A 144 -15.12 -6.32 9.13
CA PHE A 144 -15.04 -7.17 10.32
C PHE A 144 -15.83 -8.48 10.18
N THR A 145 -16.39 -8.74 9.00
CA THR A 145 -16.97 -10.02 8.62
C THR A 145 -16.01 -10.77 7.70
N TYR A 146 -16.06 -12.10 7.71
CA TYR A 146 -15.15 -12.90 6.90
C TYR A 146 -15.30 -12.64 5.38
N PRO A 147 -14.19 -12.56 4.62
CA PRO A 147 -12.82 -12.36 5.10
C PRO A 147 -12.66 -10.96 5.69
N GLU A 148 -11.98 -10.86 6.82
CA GLU A 148 -11.76 -9.60 7.51
C GLU A 148 -10.51 -8.89 7.00
N TRP A 149 -10.59 -7.56 6.89
CA TRP A 149 -9.44 -6.72 6.60
C TRP A 149 -9.56 -5.37 7.30
N VAL A 150 -8.41 -4.83 7.67
CA VAL A 150 -8.32 -3.59 8.45
C VAL A 150 -7.16 -2.76 7.92
N ILE A 151 -7.40 -1.47 7.68
CA ILE A 151 -6.36 -0.48 7.44
C ILE A 151 -5.89 0.12 8.78
N THR A 152 -4.61 0.07 9.10
CA THR A 152 -4.11 0.60 10.40
C THR A 152 -3.59 2.02 10.29
N SER A 153 -2.98 2.33 9.16
CA SER A 153 -2.41 3.63 8.86
C SER A 153 -2.52 3.90 7.37
N ALA A 154 -2.67 5.17 7.03
CA ALA A 154 -2.44 5.66 5.69
C ALA A 154 -1.80 7.04 5.76
N THR A 155 -0.91 7.30 4.81
CA THR A 155 -0.20 8.56 4.68
C THR A 155 -0.33 9.07 3.26
N GLN A 156 -0.36 10.39 3.11
CA GLN A 156 -0.32 11.09 1.82
C GLN A 156 0.64 12.26 1.92
N LEU A 157 1.05 12.83 0.80
CA LEU A 157 1.86 14.04 0.83
C LEU A 157 1.10 15.21 1.48
N THR A 158 1.82 15.93 2.35
CA THR A 158 1.30 17.11 3.06
C THR A 158 0.93 18.19 2.04
N GLU A 159 1.84 18.46 1.11
CA GLU A 159 1.70 19.50 0.09
C GLU A 159 1.81 18.94 -1.33
N GLY A 160 1.39 19.76 -2.30
CA GLY A 160 1.53 19.46 -3.73
C GLY A 160 0.33 18.77 -4.38
N PRO A 161 0.33 18.68 -5.72
CA PRO A 161 -0.78 18.10 -6.48
C PRO A 161 -0.72 16.57 -6.57
N GLN A 162 0.31 15.92 -6.01
CA GLN A 162 0.49 14.48 -6.10
C GLN A 162 -0.52 13.72 -5.21
N PRO A 163 -1.41 12.90 -5.80
CA PRO A 163 -2.48 12.22 -5.06
C PRO A 163 -2.03 10.89 -4.44
N HIS A 164 -0.73 10.67 -4.27
CA HIS A 164 -0.18 9.40 -3.82
C HIS A 164 -0.58 9.09 -2.38
N ILE A 165 -0.93 7.83 -2.11
CA ILE A 165 -1.21 7.33 -0.77
C ILE A 165 -0.35 6.10 -0.52
N LYS A 166 0.16 5.97 0.71
CA LYS A 166 0.71 4.73 1.25
C LYS A 166 -0.19 4.25 2.37
N ALA A 167 -0.45 2.96 2.47
CA ALA A 167 -1.33 2.43 3.51
C ALA A 167 -0.92 1.05 3.99
N PHE A 168 -1.11 0.79 5.28
CA PHE A 168 -0.90 -0.51 5.90
C PHE A 168 -2.25 -1.21 6.04
N ILE A 169 -2.32 -2.45 5.55
CA ILE A 169 -3.51 -3.28 5.63
C ILE A 169 -3.12 -4.65 6.16
N PHE A 170 -3.92 -5.20 7.07
CA PHE A 170 -3.85 -6.63 7.39
C PHE A 170 -5.14 -7.36 7.02
N ASN A 171 -5.01 -8.64 6.64
CA ASN A 171 -6.10 -9.52 6.25
C ASN A 171 -6.10 -10.80 7.10
N ASN A 172 -7.27 -11.36 7.42
CA ASN A 172 -7.40 -12.63 8.15
C ASN A 172 -7.31 -13.89 7.26
N MET A 173 -6.64 -13.78 6.12
CA MET A 173 -6.45 -14.89 5.19
C MET A 173 -4.98 -15.27 5.10
N ASN A 174 -4.70 -16.49 4.65
CA ASN A 174 -3.34 -16.88 4.29
C ASN A 174 -3.00 -16.35 2.90
N GLY A 175 -1.86 -15.69 2.78
CA GLY A 175 -1.38 -15.14 1.51
C GLY A 175 -0.87 -16.22 0.56
N THR A 176 -1.02 -15.96 -0.74
CA THR A 176 -0.40 -16.73 -1.83
C THR A 176 0.15 -15.78 -2.88
N ASP A 177 1.25 -16.14 -3.54
CA ASP A 177 1.80 -15.37 -4.66
C ASP A 177 0.84 -15.29 -5.87
N GLU A 178 -0.05 -16.27 -6.01
CA GLU A 178 -0.92 -16.44 -7.17
C GLU A 178 -2.12 -15.47 -7.18
N ASN A 179 -2.50 -14.93 -6.02
CA ASN A 179 -3.77 -14.25 -5.84
C ASN A 179 -3.62 -12.89 -5.17
N VAL A 180 -4.38 -11.91 -5.66
CA VAL A 180 -4.66 -10.66 -4.92
C VAL A 180 -5.89 -10.86 -4.04
N LEU A 181 -5.82 -10.44 -2.78
CA LEU A 181 -6.93 -10.57 -1.83
C LEU A 181 -7.99 -9.49 -2.10
N ARG A 182 -9.26 -9.81 -1.89
CA ARG A 182 -10.35 -8.84 -2.04
C ARG A 182 -10.15 -7.62 -1.13
N GLY A 183 -9.62 -7.81 0.08
CA GLY A 183 -9.33 -6.71 0.99
C GLY A 183 -8.34 -5.69 0.40
N GLU A 184 -7.28 -6.15 -0.27
CA GLU A 184 -6.30 -5.28 -0.93
C GLU A 184 -6.95 -4.47 -2.06
N VAL A 185 -7.75 -5.12 -2.91
CA VAL A 185 -8.49 -4.49 -4.01
C VAL A 185 -9.48 -3.44 -3.48
N MET A 186 -10.25 -3.79 -2.46
CA MET A 186 -11.28 -2.92 -1.88
C MET A 186 -10.67 -1.68 -1.21
N VAL A 187 -9.57 -1.85 -0.49
CA VAL A 187 -8.85 -0.73 0.13
C VAL A 187 -8.24 0.17 -0.93
N ALA A 188 -7.56 -0.39 -1.94
CA ALA A 188 -7.01 0.40 -3.05
C ALA A 188 -8.09 1.25 -3.74
N LEU A 189 -9.20 0.63 -4.16
CA LEU A 189 -10.30 1.33 -4.82
C LEU A 189 -10.91 2.42 -3.94
N ASN A 190 -11.17 2.12 -2.67
CA ASN A 190 -11.79 3.11 -1.78
C ASN A 190 -10.84 4.30 -1.54
N LEU A 191 -9.55 4.05 -1.29
CA LEU A 191 -8.55 5.11 -1.16
C LEU A 191 -8.48 5.98 -2.42
N MET A 192 -8.44 5.39 -3.62
CA MET A 192 -8.49 6.14 -4.89
C MET A 192 -9.75 6.99 -5.01
N ILE A 193 -10.93 6.41 -4.74
CA ILE A 193 -12.22 7.08 -4.84
C ILE A 193 -12.27 8.29 -3.90
N GLN A 194 -11.81 8.14 -2.66
CA GLN A 194 -11.81 9.24 -1.69
C GLN A 194 -10.75 10.29 -2.03
N GLN A 195 -9.55 9.87 -2.43
CA GLN A 195 -8.46 10.77 -2.77
C GLN A 195 -8.82 11.67 -3.95
N LEU A 196 -9.49 11.15 -4.96
CA LEU A 196 -9.95 11.94 -6.10
C LEU A 196 -11.15 12.86 -5.78
N ARG A 197 -11.59 12.97 -4.52
CA ARG A 197 -12.59 13.98 -4.10
C ARG A 197 -11.95 15.31 -3.73
N PHE A 198 -10.67 15.34 -3.37
CA PHE A 198 -10.02 16.55 -2.91
C PHE A 198 -9.80 17.53 -4.06
N VAL A 199 -10.14 18.80 -3.82
CA VAL A 199 -10.01 19.89 -4.81
C VAL A 199 -8.55 20.12 -5.19
N ARG A 200 -7.60 19.93 -4.26
CA ARG A 200 -6.16 20.06 -4.55
C ARG A 200 -5.66 19.10 -5.64
N PHE A 201 -6.41 18.03 -5.91
CA PHE A 201 -6.06 17.04 -6.92
C PHE A 201 -6.91 17.15 -8.18
N ILE A 202 -7.62 18.25 -8.42
CA ILE A 202 -8.62 18.35 -9.50
C ILE A 202 -8.07 18.09 -10.92
N GLU A 203 -6.78 18.36 -11.15
CA GLU A 203 -6.09 18.15 -12.42
C GLU A 203 -5.54 16.73 -12.58
N GLN A 204 -5.62 15.92 -11.54
CA GLN A 204 -5.07 14.56 -11.55
C GLN A 204 -6.09 13.58 -12.16
N LEU A 205 -5.60 12.61 -12.92
CA LEU A 205 -6.39 11.51 -13.47
C LEU A 205 -6.02 10.16 -12.86
N THR A 206 -4.87 10.06 -12.20
CA THR A 206 -4.44 8.84 -11.52
C THR A 206 -4.24 9.10 -10.03
N ALA A 207 -4.68 8.20 -9.16
CA ALA A 207 -4.40 8.24 -7.72
C ALA A 207 -3.64 6.97 -7.30
N PRO A 208 -2.30 6.96 -7.37
CA PRO A 208 -1.52 5.76 -7.06
C PRO A 208 -1.56 5.44 -5.56
N ILE A 209 -1.70 4.15 -5.26
CA ILE A 209 -1.72 3.62 -3.89
C ILE A 209 -0.60 2.61 -3.75
N LEU A 210 0.23 2.76 -2.71
CA LEU A 210 1.17 1.74 -2.28
C LEU A 210 0.64 1.07 -1.00
N LEU A 211 0.20 -0.17 -1.12
CA LEU A 211 -0.24 -0.96 0.03
C LEU A 211 0.91 -1.79 0.57
N PHE A 212 1.08 -1.74 1.89
CA PHE A 212 1.85 -2.69 2.66
C PHE A 212 0.85 -3.69 3.20
N SER A 213 0.77 -4.84 2.53
CA SER A 213 -0.25 -5.83 2.78
C SER A 213 0.30 -6.97 3.61
N PHE A 214 -0.30 -7.18 4.78
CA PHE A 214 0.09 -8.16 5.76
C PHE A 214 -1.01 -9.22 5.89
N MET A 215 -0.61 -10.48 6.05
CA MET A 215 -1.52 -11.61 6.04
C MET A 215 -0.93 -12.80 6.79
N GLY A 216 -1.76 -13.79 7.08
CA GLY A 216 -1.30 -15.01 7.73
C GLY A 216 -0.39 -15.85 6.80
N PRO A 217 0.40 -16.77 7.39
CA PRO A 217 0.69 -16.93 8.81
C PRO A 217 1.69 -15.91 9.40
N GLN A 218 2.45 -15.18 8.59
CA GLN A 218 3.25 -14.00 8.95
C GLN A 218 3.91 -13.53 7.66
N HIS A 219 3.06 -13.20 6.69
CA HIS A 219 3.48 -12.89 5.34
C HIS A 219 3.17 -11.44 5.03
N ALA A 220 4.00 -10.83 4.18
CA ALA A 220 3.76 -9.49 3.70
C ALA A 220 4.14 -9.32 2.24
N ARG A 221 3.56 -8.33 1.57
CA ARG A 221 3.96 -7.89 0.23
C ARG A 221 3.66 -6.42 0.01
N LEU A 222 4.33 -5.83 -0.98
CA LEU A 222 3.95 -4.51 -1.48
C LEU A 222 3.01 -4.66 -2.67
N VAL A 223 2.03 -3.77 -2.74
CA VAL A 223 1.12 -3.68 -3.88
C VAL A 223 1.07 -2.23 -4.36
N GLU A 224 1.56 -1.99 -5.58
CA GLU A 224 1.32 -0.72 -6.28
C GLU A 224 0.01 -0.85 -7.06
N ALA A 225 -0.99 -0.05 -6.69
CA ALA A 225 -2.29 -0.03 -7.31
C ALA A 225 -2.59 1.31 -7.97
N TYR A 226 -3.16 1.28 -9.17
CA TYR A 226 -3.66 2.47 -9.89
C TYR A 226 -4.75 2.07 -10.88
N PHE A 227 -5.51 3.04 -11.37
CA PHE A 227 -6.56 2.82 -12.36
C PHE A 227 -6.09 3.37 -13.71
N ASP A 228 -6.05 2.53 -14.74
CA ASP A 228 -5.57 2.92 -16.08
C ASP A 228 -6.66 3.58 -16.95
N GLY A 229 -7.87 3.75 -16.41
CA GLY A 229 -9.05 4.26 -17.10
C GLY A 229 -10.06 3.18 -17.47
N THR A 230 -9.62 1.91 -17.53
CA THR A 230 -10.45 0.76 -17.88
C THR A 230 -10.48 -0.25 -16.75
N SER A 231 -9.32 -0.59 -16.20
CA SER A 231 -9.13 -1.65 -15.21
C SER A 231 -8.33 -1.15 -14.01
N LEU A 232 -8.56 -1.77 -12.85
CA LEU A 232 -7.70 -1.60 -11.69
C LEU A 232 -6.44 -2.43 -11.91
N VAL A 233 -5.30 -1.75 -12.01
CA VAL A 233 -4.00 -2.42 -12.05
C VAL A 233 -3.53 -2.66 -10.62
N MET A 234 -3.20 -3.91 -10.29
CA MET A 234 -2.63 -4.35 -9.03
C MET A 234 -1.28 -4.98 -9.33
N ARG A 235 -0.19 -4.28 -9.03
CA ARG A 235 1.17 -4.78 -9.23
C ARG A 235 1.74 -5.27 -7.91
N LEU A 236 2.09 -6.55 -7.83
CA LEU A 236 2.42 -7.21 -6.56
C LEU A 236 3.86 -7.66 -6.57
N THR A 237 4.55 -7.45 -5.46
CA THR A 237 5.78 -8.20 -5.20
C THR A 237 5.45 -9.65 -4.91
N ARG A 238 6.48 -10.48 -4.95
CA ARG A 238 6.43 -11.77 -4.24
C ARG A 238 6.02 -11.58 -2.78
N LEU A 239 5.47 -12.63 -2.21
CA LEU A 239 5.13 -12.74 -0.81
C LEU A 239 6.41 -13.00 -0.01
N PHE A 240 6.69 -12.11 0.93
CA PHE A 240 7.79 -12.26 1.86
C PHE A 240 7.34 -13.10 3.04
N ASP A 241 8.07 -14.19 3.28
CA ASP A 241 7.87 -15.05 4.44
C ASP A 241 8.60 -14.45 5.64
N LEU A 242 7.83 -13.85 6.55
CA LEU A 242 8.29 -13.20 7.76
C LEU A 242 7.88 -13.98 9.01
N ARG A 243 7.74 -15.32 8.89
CA ARG A 243 7.62 -16.20 10.05
C ARG A 243 8.87 -16.18 10.94
N LYS A 244 9.98 -15.66 10.41
CA LYS A 244 11.18 -15.28 11.14
C LYS A 244 11.54 -13.85 10.81
N MET A 245 12.23 -13.17 11.72
CA MET A 245 12.73 -11.82 11.47
C MET A 245 13.62 -11.81 10.21
N ASP A 246 13.27 -10.95 9.25
CA ASP A 246 14.10 -10.65 8.08
C ASP A 246 14.44 -9.15 8.08
N PRO A 247 15.63 -8.77 8.59
CA PRO A 247 16.05 -7.37 8.62
C PRO A 247 16.14 -6.74 7.22
N ALA A 248 16.44 -7.51 6.18
CA ALA A 248 16.54 -6.96 4.83
C ALA A 248 15.16 -6.55 4.32
N VAL A 249 14.15 -7.39 4.51
CA VAL A 249 12.75 -7.06 4.15
C VAL A 249 12.21 -5.93 5.02
N THR A 250 12.49 -5.95 6.34
CA THR A 250 12.06 -4.87 7.25
C THR A 250 12.61 -3.52 6.82
N ARG A 251 13.91 -3.45 6.52
CA ARG A 251 14.56 -2.23 6.02
C ARG A 251 13.98 -1.81 4.67
N MET A 252 13.80 -2.75 3.74
CA MET A 252 13.25 -2.49 2.41
C MET A 252 11.86 -1.87 2.50
N PHE A 253 10.95 -2.41 3.32
CA PHE A 253 9.63 -1.82 3.52
C PHE A 253 9.74 -0.40 4.11
N GLY A 254 10.66 -0.17 5.04
CA GLY A 254 11.00 1.17 5.53
C GLY A 254 11.40 2.11 4.39
N GLN A 255 12.27 1.66 3.48
CA GLN A 255 12.71 2.47 2.33
C GLN A 255 11.54 2.88 1.44
N TRP A 256 10.63 1.94 1.16
CA TRP A 256 9.43 2.22 0.38
C TRP A 256 8.42 3.10 1.12
N PHE A 257 8.34 3.01 2.45
CA PHE A 257 7.47 3.86 3.26
C PHE A 257 7.94 5.32 3.29
N PHE A 258 9.24 5.58 3.52
CA PHE A 258 9.81 6.93 3.52
C PHE A 258 10.17 7.45 2.12
N GLY A 259 10.09 6.59 1.11
CA GLY A 259 10.33 6.93 -0.27
C GLY A 259 9.45 8.05 -0.84
N LEU A 260 9.85 8.63 -1.97
CA LEU A 260 9.11 9.73 -2.58
C LEU A 260 8.05 9.23 -3.57
N ALA A 261 7.06 10.10 -3.83
CA ALA A 261 6.14 9.93 -4.94
C ALA A 261 6.82 10.34 -6.25
N ILE A 262 6.60 9.58 -7.32
CA ILE A 262 7.11 9.84 -8.67
C ILE A 262 6.01 9.60 -9.71
N GLY A 263 6.30 9.84 -10.99
CA GLY A 263 5.36 9.58 -12.07
C GLY A 263 4.35 10.71 -12.30
N ASP A 264 3.86 10.82 -13.53
CA ASP A 264 2.87 11.81 -13.93
C ASP A 264 1.44 11.30 -13.63
N THR A 265 0.77 11.96 -12.68
CA THR A 265 -0.61 11.64 -12.29
C THR A 265 -1.66 12.52 -12.99
N THR A 266 -1.25 13.45 -13.84
CA THR A 266 -2.15 14.30 -14.65
C THR A 266 -2.75 13.55 -15.84
N LYS A 267 -2.18 12.38 -16.16
CA LYS A 267 -2.60 11.49 -17.23
C LYS A 267 -2.95 10.12 -16.66
N LEU A 268 -3.72 9.37 -17.42
CA LEU A 268 -3.89 7.94 -17.15
C LEU A 268 -2.62 7.21 -17.55
N TRP A 269 -2.23 6.23 -16.74
CA TRP A 269 -1.07 5.42 -17.05
C TRP A 269 -1.30 4.66 -18.36
N ASN A 270 -0.31 4.71 -19.25
CA ASN A 270 -0.21 3.83 -20.40
C ASN A 270 1.23 3.30 -20.50
N ALA A 271 1.40 2.13 -21.11
CA ALA A 271 2.70 1.48 -21.22
C ALA A 271 3.74 2.30 -22.01
N GLU A 272 3.28 3.24 -22.85
CA GLU A 272 4.13 4.14 -23.64
C GLU A 272 4.64 5.37 -22.84
N SER A 273 4.12 5.59 -21.63
CA SER A 273 4.41 6.76 -20.79
C SER A 273 5.54 6.50 -19.77
N GLN A 274 6.37 5.48 -19.94
CA GLN A 274 7.48 5.22 -19.01
C GLN A 274 8.37 6.47 -18.87
N PRO A 275 8.52 7.02 -17.65
CA PRO A 275 9.44 8.13 -17.46
C PRO A 275 10.86 7.62 -17.60
N PHE A 276 11.61 8.20 -18.54
CA PHE A 276 13.07 8.20 -18.48
C PHE A 276 13.45 8.93 -17.19
N LEU A 277 13.98 8.20 -16.20
CA LEU A 277 14.68 8.86 -15.09
C LEU A 277 16.10 9.20 -15.59
N PRO A 278 16.61 10.42 -15.32
CA PRO A 278 18.02 10.72 -15.59
C PRO A 278 18.90 9.85 -14.70
N ALA A 279 20.03 9.42 -15.27
CA ALA A 279 21.08 8.66 -14.60
C ALA A 279 21.67 9.40 -13.39
#